data_AF-A0AAU7W639-F1
#
_entry.id   AF-A0AAU7W639-F1
#
_cell.length_a   1.000
_cell.length_b   1.000
_cell.length_c   1.000
_cell.angle_alpha   90.00
_cell.angle_beta   90.00
_cell.angle_gamma   90.00
#
_symmetry.space_group_name_H-M   'P 1'
#
loop_
_entity.id
_entity.type
_entity.pdbx_description
1 polymer ?
#
loop_
_entity_poly.entity_id
_entity_poly.type
_entity_poly.pdbx_seq_one_letter_code
_entity_poly.pdbx_strand_id
1 'polypeptide(L)'
;MAIRLNETALRHARSLVRDGKVVRDERDDWSEDAPSADQENDFIEREGWTEYRHWHLGIDDDENDETKQAYSFPYGDFRRVHRCAVISLESRAGQFDHDEIRDAAKRLLELIDGA
;
A
#
# COMPACT_ATOMS: atom_id res chain seq x y z
N MET A 1 -0.96 16.68 9.38
CA MET A 1 -0.92 15.25 9.01
C MET A 1 -2.29 14.64 9.18
N ALA A 2 -3.18 15.04 8.28
CA ALA A 2 -4.44 14.35 8.06
C ALA A 2 -4.21 13.28 6.98
N ILE A 3 -3.47 12.22 7.32
CA ILE A 3 -3.34 11.09 6.39
C ILE A 3 -4.71 10.43 6.26
N ARG A 4 -5.27 10.47 5.04
CA ARG A 4 -6.56 9.88 4.72
C ARG A 4 -6.43 8.64 3.86
N LEU A 5 -7.50 7.86 3.81
CA LEU A 5 -7.59 6.70 2.94
C LEU A 5 -7.55 7.12 1.46
N ASN A 6 -6.65 6.51 0.71
CA ASN A 6 -6.61 6.59 -0.74
C ASN A 6 -7.54 5.53 -1.34
N GLU A 7 -8.79 5.92 -1.61
CA GLU A 7 -9.79 5.03 -2.20
C GLU A 7 -9.40 4.49 -3.58
N THR A 8 -8.59 5.25 -4.34
CA THR A 8 -8.13 4.80 -5.66
C THR A 8 -7.12 3.68 -5.52
N ALA A 9 -6.18 3.80 -4.59
CA ALA A 9 -5.26 2.74 -4.24
C ALA A 9 -5.97 1.49 -3.71
N LEU A 10 -7.02 1.66 -2.90
CA LEU A 10 -7.82 0.54 -2.42
C LEU A 10 -8.54 -0.20 -3.55
N ARG A 11 -9.11 0.53 -4.52
CA ARG A 11 -9.72 -0.09 -5.72
C ARG A 11 -8.68 -0.83 -6.55
N HIS A 12 -7.50 -0.25 -6.72
CA HIS A 12 -6.39 -0.86 -7.45
C HIS A 12 -5.96 -2.17 -6.77
N ALA A 13 -5.68 -2.14 -5.46
CA ALA A 13 -5.32 -3.31 -4.67
C ALA A 13 -6.36 -4.44 -4.80
N ARG A 14 -7.65 -4.12 -4.65
CA ARG A 14 -8.74 -5.11 -4.81
C ARG A 14 -8.80 -5.71 -6.20
N SER A 15 -8.53 -4.92 -7.25
CA SER A 15 -8.47 -5.41 -8.62
C SER A 15 -7.32 -6.41 -8.77
N LEU A 16 -6.13 -6.08 -8.28
CA LEU A 16 -4.97 -6.97 -8.34
C LEU A 16 -5.23 -8.28 -7.59
N VAL A 17 -5.89 -8.23 -6.44
CA VAL A 17 -6.25 -9.44 -5.68
C VAL A 17 -7.20 -10.33 -6.47
N ARG A 18 -8.23 -9.74 -7.10
CA ARG A 18 -9.17 -10.48 -7.96
C ARG A 18 -8.51 -11.06 -9.21
N ASP A 19 -7.49 -10.39 -9.74
CA ASP A 19 -6.69 -10.86 -10.88
C ASP A 19 -5.67 -11.95 -10.47
N GLY A 20 -5.60 -12.33 -9.18
CA GLY A 20 -4.63 -13.30 -8.67
C GLY A 20 -3.20 -12.77 -8.58
N LYS A 21 -2.99 -11.45 -8.68
CA LYS A 21 -1.67 -10.79 -8.56
C LYS A 21 -1.32 -10.56 -7.09
N VAL A 22 -1.25 -11.65 -6.34
CA VAL A 22 -1.00 -11.65 -4.89
C VAL A 22 0.16 -12.58 -4.55
N VAL A 23 1.01 -12.13 -3.64
CA VAL A 23 2.03 -12.94 -2.97
C VAL A 23 1.53 -13.24 -1.56
N ARG A 24 1.41 -14.54 -1.24
CA ARG A 24 0.95 -15.03 0.08
C ARG A 24 2.16 -15.39 0.94
N ASP A 25 2.91 -14.37 1.31
CA ASP A 25 4.08 -14.41 2.19
C ASP A 25 3.71 -14.31 3.67
N GLU A 26 4.71 -14.49 4.54
CA GLU A 26 4.55 -14.42 5.98
C GLU A 26 4.85 -13.00 6.49
N ARG A 27 4.26 -12.62 7.62
CA ARG A 27 4.25 -11.23 8.09
C ARG A 27 5.66 -10.62 8.27
N ASP A 28 6.63 -11.43 8.70
CA ASP A 28 7.96 -10.96 9.05
C ASP A 28 8.83 -10.63 7.81
N ASP A 29 8.37 -10.97 6.61
CA ASP A 29 9.12 -10.76 5.36
C ASP A 29 9.03 -9.30 4.87
N TRP A 30 8.04 -8.51 5.30
CA TRP A 30 7.76 -7.20 4.70
C TRP A 30 8.89 -6.18 4.85
N SER A 31 9.66 -6.22 5.95
CA SER A 31 10.80 -5.31 6.10
C SER A 31 11.92 -5.56 5.10
N GLU A 32 12.01 -6.77 4.55
CA GLU A 32 12.98 -7.15 3.52
C GLU A 32 12.38 -7.06 2.11
N ASP A 33 11.07 -7.32 1.96
CA ASP A 33 10.34 -7.30 0.69
C ASP A 33 9.85 -5.91 0.26
N ALA A 34 9.81 -4.94 1.19
CA ALA A 34 9.40 -3.58 0.86
C ALA A 34 10.35 -2.97 -0.19
N PRO A 35 9.82 -2.23 -1.19
CA PRO A 35 10.63 -1.58 -2.20
C PRO A 35 11.71 -0.68 -1.57
N SER A 36 12.94 -0.82 -2.05
CA SER A 36 14.02 0.09 -1.66
C SER A 36 13.79 1.49 -2.22
N ALA A 37 14.46 2.49 -1.63
CA ALA A 37 14.38 3.86 -2.11
C ALA A 37 14.75 4.00 -3.60
N ASP A 38 15.69 3.18 -4.08
CA ASP A 38 16.09 3.13 -5.49
C ASP A 38 14.99 2.53 -6.37
N GLN A 39 14.35 1.44 -5.94
CA GLN A 39 13.23 0.83 -6.68
C GLN A 39 12.02 1.76 -6.78
N GLU A 40 11.73 2.49 -5.70
CA GLU A 40 10.69 3.52 -5.71
C GLU A 40 11.05 4.66 -6.69
N ASN A 41 12.30 5.13 -6.70
CA ASN A 41 12.75 6.18 -7.61
C ASN A 41 12.64 5.72 -9.07
N ASP A 42 13.15 4.53 -9.39
CA ASP A 42 13.05 3.92 -10.72
C ASP A 42 11.59 3.79 -11.16
N PHE A 43 10.69 3.41 -10.25
CA PHE A 43 9.26 3.31 -10.54
C PHE A 43 8.64 4.68 -10.83
N ILE A 44 8.95 5.69 -10.02
CA ILE A 44 8.46 7.06 -10.22
C ILE A 44 8.99 7.65 -11.54
N GLU A 45 10.26 7.44 -11.87
CA GLU A 45 10.85 7.91 -13.13
C GLU A 45 10.20 7.26 -14.36
N ARG A 46 9.80 5.99 -14.24
CA ARG A 46 9.25 5.22 -15.36
C ARG A 46 7.74 5.38 -15.53
N GLU A 47 6.99 5.34 -14.43
CA GLU A 47 5.52 5.29 -14.42
C GLU A 47 4.88 6.59 -13.89
N GLY A 48 5.64 7.42 -13.18
CA GLY A 48 5.20 8.71 -12.63
C GLY A 48 4.53 8.63 -11.26
N TRP A 49 4.33 9.81 -10.65
CA TRP A 49 3.67 9.96 -9.34
C TRP A 49 2.22 9.47 -9.33
N THR A 50 1.53 9.56 -10.47
CA THR A 50 0.14 9.10 -10.61
C THR A 50 0.02 7.60 -10.41
N GLU A 51 0.99 6.81 -10.90
CA GLU A 51 1.01 5.38 -10.65
C GLU A 51 1.57 5.06 -9.27
N TYR A 52 2.57 5.81 -8.80
CA TYR A 52 3.13 5.62 -7.46
C TYR A 52 2.07 5.74 -6.37
N ARG A 53 1.16 6.72 -6.49
CA ARG A 53 0.05 6.89 -5.54
C ARG A 53 -0.92 5.71 -5.52
N HIS A 54 -1.05 4.95 -6.61
CA HIS A 54 -1.95 3.79 -6.63
C HIS A 54 -1.48 2.68 -5.69
N TRP A 55 -0.21 2.64 -5.32
CA TRP A 55 0.40 1.61 -4.47
C TRP A 55 0.41 1.92 -2.96
N HIS A 56 -0.21 3.03 -2.56
CA HIS A 56 -0.18 3.55 -1.19
C HIS A 56 -1.60 3.83 -0.66
N LEU A 57 -1.98 3.21 0.46
CA LEU A 57 -3.31 3.37 1.05
C LEU A 57 -3.49 4.66 1.86
N GLY A 58 -2.40 5.29 2.28
CA GLY A 58 -2.44 6.62 2.89
C GLY A 58 -2.00 7.69 1.92
N ILE A 59 -2.73 8.80 1.91
CA ILE A 59 -2.32 10.04 1.26
C ILE A 59 -2.35 11.18 2.29
N ASP A 60 -1.28 11.95 2.35
CA ASP A 60 -1.21 13.18 3.15
C ASP A 60 -1.52 14.37 2.24
N ASP A 61 -2.67 15.03 2.45
CA ASP A 61 -3.06 16.19 1.65
C ASP A 61 -2.29 17.47 2.04
N ASP A 62 -1.53 17.45 3.15
CA ASP A 62 -0.67 18.58 3.56
C ASP A 62 0.67 18.60 2.78
N GLU A 63 1.05 17.47 2.17
CA GLU A 63 2.31 17.29 1.45
C GLU A 63 2.15 17.50 -0.06
N ASN A 64 3.28 17.76 -0.74
CA ASN A 64 3.28 17.88 -2.20
C ASN A 64 3.12 16.48 -2.84
N ASP A 65 2.16 16.34 -3.77
CA ASP A 65 1.80 15.09 -4.44
C ASP A 65 2.90 14.54 -5.36
N GLU A 66 3.91 15.35 -5.68
CA GLU A 66 5.15 14.97 -6.34
C GLU A 66 6.30 14.69 -5.34
N THR A 67 5.95 14.25 -4.13
CA THR A 67 6.92 13.78 -3.13
C THR A 67 6.51 12.45 -2.53
N LYS A 68 7.49 11.64 -2.12
CA LYS A 68 7.23 10.35 -1.46
C LYS A 68 6.53 10.52 -0.11
N GLN A 69 6.70 11.67 0.55
CA GLN A 69 6.14 11.97 1.87
C GLN A 69 4.61 12.05 1.84
N ALA A 70 4.03 12.44 0.69
CA ALA A 70 2.58 12.45 0.49
C ALA A 70 1.95 11.05 0.48
N TYR A 71 2.74 9.98 0.42
CA TYR A 71 2.24 8.62 0.26
C TYR A 71 2.73 7.71 1.37
N SER A 72 1.82 6.94 1.96
CA SER A 72 2.10 6.07 3.09
C SER A 72 1.31 4.76 2.98
N PHE A 73 1.65 3.80 3.84
CA PHE A 73 0.99 2.47 3.87
C PHE A 73 1.08 1.75 2.51
N PRO A 74 2.30 1.41 2.04
CA PRO A 74 2.48 0.58 0.86
C PRO A 74 1.90 -0.82 1.10
N TYR A 75 1.31 -1.42 0.06
CA TYR A 75 0.68 -2.75 0.14
C TYR A 75 1.27 -3.78 -0.83
N GLY A 76 2.36 -3.45 -1.54
CA GLY A 76 2.95 -4.32 -2.56
C GLY A 76 4.25 -3.79 -3.15
N ASP A 77 4.80 -4.54 -4.12
CA ASP A 77 6.12 -4.34 -4.73
C ASP A 77 6.07 -3.58 -6.08
N PHE A 78 5.04 -2.75 -6.27
CA PHE A 78 4.69 -2.13 -7.55
C PHE A 78 4.28 -3.10 -8.68
N ARG A 79 4.10 -4.39 -8.39
CA ARG A 79 3.66 -5.41 -9.36
C ARG A 79 2.56 -6.32 -8.84
N ARG A 80 2.61 -6.68 -7.57
CA ARG A 80 1.72 -7.60 -6.87
C ARG A 80 1.40 -7.06 -5.48
N VAL A 81 0.26 -7.49 -4.96
CA VAL A 81 -0.12 -7.23 -3.56
C VAL A 81 0.58 -8.26 -2.69
N HIS A 82 1.26 -7.82 -1.64
CA HIS A 82 1.94 -8.70 -0.69
C HIS A 82 1.08 -8.84 0.56
N ARG A 83 0.82 -10.07 1.00
CA ARG A 83 0.00 -10.33 2.19
C ARG A 83 0.68 -9.75 3.44
N CYS A 84 1.99 -9.90 3.56
CA CYS A 84 2.83 -9.36 4.63
C CYS A 84 2.78 -7.83 4.69
N ALA A 85 2.72 -7.17 3.52
CA ALA A 85 2.54 -5.73 3.41
C ALA A 85 1.20 -5.28 3.99
N VAL A 86 0.11 -5.97 3.64
CA VAL A 86 -1.23 -5.66 4.14
C VAL A 86 -1.33 -5.88 5.64
N ILE A 87 -0.71 -6.91 6.19
CA ILE A 87 -0.67 -7.13 7.65
C ILE A 87 0.16 -6.03 8.34
N SER A 88 1.32 -5.70 7.78
CA SER A 88 2.20 -4.66 8.33
C SER A 88 1.55 -3.28 8.32
N LEU A 89 0.88 -2.93 7.22
CA LEU A 89 0.18 -1.65 7.09
C LEU A 89 -1.05 -1.59 7.99
N GLU A 90 -1.79 -2.69 8.18
CA GLU A 90 -2.90 -2.76 9.14
C GLU A 90 -2.41 -2.47 10.57
N SER A 91 -1.34 -3.17 10.99
CA SER A 91 -0.75 -2.99 12.32
C SER A 91 -0.29 -1.55 12.53
N ARG A 92 0.38 -0.97 11.53
CA ARG A 92 0.89 0.41 11.62
C ARG A 92 -0.25 1.43 11.63
N ALA A 93 -1.27 1.26 10.78
CA ALA A 93 -2.43 2.15 10.75
C ALA A 93 -3.15 2.15 12.10
N GLY A 94 -3.27 0.98 12.76
CA GLY A 94 -3.83 0.87 14.10
C GLY A 94 -2.97 1.51 15.21
N GLN A 95 -1.65 1.51 15.08
CA GLN A 95 -0.74 2.14 16.05
C GLN A 95 -0.78 3.69 16.02
N PHE A 96 -1.12 4.27 14.87
CA PHE A 96 -1.17 5.72 14.65
C PHE A 96 -2.61 6.24 14.49
N ASP A 97 -3.61 5.49 14.96
CA ASP A 97 -5.04 5.87 14.97
C ASP A 97 -5.63 6.20 13.58
N HIS A 98 -5.09 5.62 12.51
CA HIS A 98 -5.66 5.73 11.15
C HIS A 98 -6.74 4.65 10.93
N ASP A 99 -7.86 4.78 11.64
CA ASP A 99 -8.95 3.78 11.68
C ASP A 99 -9.47 3.40 10.28
N GLU A 100 -9.70 4.37 9.40
CA GLU A 100 -10.20 4.12 8.04
C GLU A 100 -9.23 3.29 7.20
N ILE A 101 -7.92 3.57 7.32
CA ILE A 101 -6.86 2.83 6.62
C ILE A 101 -6.75 1.42 7.20
N ARG A 102 -6.76 1.29 8.52
CA ARG A 102 -6.75 -0.02 9.21
C ARG A 102 -7.91 -0.89 8.77
N ASP A 103 -9.13 -0.35 8.77
CA ASP A 103 -10.33 -1.12 8.44
C ASP A 103 -10.38 -1.47 6.95
N ALA A 104 -9.86 -0.59 6.07
CA ALA A 104 -9.65 -0.91 4.66
C ALA A 104 -8.63 -2.04 4.47
N ALA A 105 -7.52 -2.01 5.22
CA ALA A 105 -6.48 -3.04 5.22
C ALA A 105 -7.02 -4.40 5.65
N LYS A 106 -7.77 -4.45 6.76
CA LYS A 106 -8.44 -5.68 7.24
C LYS A 106 -9.29 -6.33 6.16
N ARG A 107 -10.16 -5.54 5.51
CA ARG A 107 -11.02 -6.03 4.43
C ARG A 107 -10.22 -6.48 3.20
N LEU A 108 -9.08 -5.85 2.93
CA LEU A 108 -8.20 -6.27 1.85
C LEU A 108 -7.50 -7.59 2.19
N LEU A 109 -7.08 -7.78 3.44
CA LEU A 109 -6.48 -9.01 3.94
C LEU A 109 -7.47 -10.18 3.89
N GLU A 110 -8.71 -9.97 4.34
CA GLU A 110 -9.79 -10.97 4.21
C GLU A 110 -10.02 -11.37 2.75
N LEU A 111 -9.94 -10.42 1.82
CA LEU A 111 -10.06 -10.70 0.39
C LEU A 111 -8.88 -11.53 -0.13
N ILE A 112 -7.66 -11.25 0.32
CA ILE A 112 -6.44 -12.01 -0.06
C ILE A 112 -6.52 -13.45 0.43
N ASP A 113 -6.96 -13.64 1.67
CA ASP A 113 -7.04 -14.93 2.34
C ASP A 113 -8.23 -15.78 1.87
N GLY A 114 -9.30 -15.13 1.40
CA GLY A 114 -10.48 -15.78 0.85
C GLY A 114 -10.45 -16.05 -0.67
N ALA A 115 -9.48 -15.50 -1.40
CA ALA A 115 -9.35 -15.64 -2.86
C ALA A 115 -8.61 -16.90 -3.33
#